data_AF-A0A7X7YQ63-F1
#
_entry.id   AF-A0A7X7YQ63-F1
#
_cell.length_a   1.000
_cell.length_b   1.000
_cell.length_c   1.000
_cell.angle_alpha   90.00
_cell.angle_beta   90.00
_cell.angle_gamma   90.00
#
_symmetry.space_group_name_H-M   'P 1'
#
loop_
_entity.id
_entity.type
_entity.pdbx_description
1 polymer ?
#
loop_
_entity_poly.entity_id
_entity_poly.type
_entity_poly.pdbx_seq_one_letter_code
_entity_poly.pdbx_strand_id
1 'polypeptide(L)'
;MDEKYLIDGLRNNNKVVFDFVFTYYYSSLCAYARRWVIDEDTAEDLVQDFFVHLWIEGHRLEITSSLKSYLFASIRNRSINYLKHNQVKK
;
A
#
# COMPACT_ATOMS: atom_id res chain seq x y z
N MET A 1 -12.48 -3.90 -15.04
CA MET A 1 -12.19 -5.10 -14.23
C MET A 1 -13.03 -5.02 -12.98
N ASP A 2 -13.66 -6.13 -12.60
CA ASP A 2 -14.39 -6.23 -11.33
C ASP A 2 -13.40 -6.10 -10.15
N GLU A 3 -13.81 -5.41 -9.08
CA GLU A 3 -13.01 -5.29 -7.86
C GLU A 3 -12.72 -6.66 -7.25
N LYS A 4 -13.68 -7.59 -7.30
CA LYS A 4 -13.48 -8.96 -6.83
C LYS A 4 -12.34 -9.66 -7.56
N TYR A 5 -12.25 -9.48 -8.88
CA TYR A 5 -11.17 -10.05 -9.69
C TYR A 5 -9.79 -9.50 -9.29
N LEU A 6 -9.70 -8.22 -8.97
CA LEU A 6 -8.46 -7.61 -8.49
C LEU A 6 -8.04 -8.20 -7.13
N ILE A 7 -8.99 -8.30 -6.19
CA ILE A 7 -8.72 -8.85 -4.86
C ILE A 7 -8.29 -10.31 -4.94
N ASP A 8 -9.01 -11.13 -5.70
CA ASP A 8 -8.69 -12.55 -5.87
C ASP A 8 -7.35 -12.73 -6.63
N GLY A 9 -7.04 -11.86 -7.59
CA GLY A 9 -5.75 -11.85 -8.27
C GLY A 9 -4.60 -11.51 -7.33
N LEU A 10 -4.76 -10.53 -6.44
CA LEU A 10 -3.76 -10.19 -5.42
C LEU A 10 -3.56 -11.34 -4.42
N ARG A 11 -4.62 -12.03 -4.01
CA ARG A 11 -4.53 -13.21 -3.11
C ARG A 11 -3.75 -14.37 -3.70
N ASN A 12 -3.84 -14.54 -5.01
CA ASN A 12 -3.20 -15.65 -5.72
C ASN A 12 -1.84 -15.27 -6.35
N ASN A 13 -1.25 -14.12 -5.97
CA ASN A 13 -0.01 -13.60 -6.55
C ASN A 13 -0.03 -13.58 -8.09
N ASN A 14 -1.18 -13.23 -8.66
CA ASN A 14 -1.29 -13.03 -10.10
C ASN A 14 -0.50 -11.78 -10.48
N LYS A 15 0.64 -12.00 -11.15
CA LYS A 15 1.56 -10.94 -11.56
C LYS A 15 0.88 -9.83 -12.38
N VAL A 16 -0.02 -10.18 -13.30
CA VAL A 16 -0.71 -9.18 -14.15
C VAL A 16 -1.61 -8.28 -13.32
N VAL A 17 -2.36 -8.86 -12.37
CA VAL A 17 -3.21 -8.10 -11.46
C VAL A 17 -2.38 -7.23 -10.54
N PHE A 18 -1.28 -7.78 -9.99
CA PHE A 18 -0.38 -7.02 -9.14
C PHE A 18 0.24 -5.83 -9.88
N ASP A 19 0.81 -6.06 -11.07
CA ASP A 19 1.42 -5.01 -11.90
C ASP A 19 0.40 -3.91 -12.23
N PHE A 20 -0.86 -4.29 -12.53
CA PHE A 20 -1.94 -3.34 -12.75
C PHE A 20 -2.26 -2.52 -11.50
N VAL A 21 -2.45 -3.16 -10.34
CA VAL A 21 -2.77 -2.47 -9.08
C VAL A 21 -1.61 -1.56 -8.65
N PHE A 22 -0.37 -2.05 -8.76
CA PHE A 22 0.83 -1.25 -8.49
C PHE A 22 0.85 0.00 -9.38
N THR A 23 0.84 -0.18 -10.71
CA THR A 23 0.94 0.93 -11.66
C THR A 23 -0.18 1.95 -11.49
N TYR A 24 -1.40 1.49 -11.24
CA TYR A 24 -2.56 2.36 -11.09
C TYR A 24 -2.54 3.17 -9.79
N TYR A 25 -2.11 2.56 -8.67
CA TYR A 25 -2.20 3.21 -7.36
C TYR A 25 -0.91 3.89 -6.90
N TYR A 26 0.27 3.45 -7.34
CA TYR A 26 1.57 3.85 -6.79
C TYR A 26 1.71 5.37 -6.62
N SER A 27 1.62 6.14 -7.71
CA SER A 27 1.80 7.60 -7.65
C SER A 27 0.77 8.29 -6.74
N SER A 28 -0.48 7.81 -6.73
CA SER A 28 -1.52 8.38 -5.88
C SER A 28 -1.35 8.02 -4.40
N LEU A 29 -0.80 6.84 -4.10
CA LEU A 29 -0.42 6.44 -2.74
C LEU A 29 0.81 7.21 -2.24
N CYS A 30 1.82 7.47 -3.08
CA CYS A 30 2.97 8.30 -2.71
C CYS A 30 2.53 9.74 -2.43
N ALA A 31 1.69 10.33 -3.29
CA ALA A 31 1.11 11.66 -3.07
C ALA A 31 0.25 11.72 -1.81
N TYR A 32 -0.46 10.63 -1.48
CA TYR A 32 -1.19 10.52 -0.24
C TYR A 32 -0.22 10.48 0.94
N ALA A 33 0.78 9.59 0.93
CA ALA A 33 1.77 9.39 2.00
C ALA A 33 2.48 10.68 2.42
N ARG A 34 2.81 11.55 1.46
CA ARG A 34 3.39 12.89 1.68
C ARG A 34 2.55 13.84 2.53
N ARG A 35 1.29 13.51 2.81
CA ARG A 35 0.46 14.26 3.79
C ARG A 35 0.87 14.00 5.24
N TRP A 36 1.64 12.95 5.50
CA TRP A 36 2.13 12.58 6.84
C TRP A 36 3.65 12.66 6.95
N VAL A 37 4.39 12.19 5.95
CA VAL A 37 5.87 12.20 5.98
C VAL A 37 6.44 13.42 5.27
N ILE A 38 7.65 13.84 5.67
CA ILE A 38 8.22 15.16 5.31
C ILE A 38 8.81 15.14 3.90
N ASP A 39 9.54 14.10 3.53
CA ASP A 39 10.25 13.97 2.26
C ASP A 39 9.60 12.95 1.32
N GLU A 40 9.86 13.13 0.02
CA GLU A 40 9.32 12.31 -1.06
C GLU A 40 9.92 10.89 -1.06
N ASP A 41 11.23 10.78 -0.81
CA ASP A 41 11.93 9.49 -0.75
C ASP A 41 11.29 8.56 0.31
N THR A 42 11.04 9.08 1.52
CA THR A 42 10.35 8.33 2.57
C THR A 42 8.94 7.91 2.16
N ALA A 43 8.21 8.75 1.42
CA ALA A 43 6.87 8.41 0.95
C ALA A 43 6.91 7.27 -0.08
N GLU A 44 7.86 7.32 -1.01
CA GLU A 44 8.08 6.29 -2.02
C GLU A 44 8.51 4.96 -1.39
N ASP A 45 9.46 5.00 -0.45
CA ASP A 45 9.93 3.83 0.30
C ASP A 45 8.78 3.14 1.05
N LEU A 46 7.94 3.91 1.77
CA LEU A 46 6.79 3.36 2.50
C LEU A 46 5.77 2.68 1.58
N VAL A 47 5.54 3.24 0.39
CA VAL A 47 4.62 2.69 -0.59
C VAL A 47 5.23 1.47 -1.27
N GLN A 48 6.52 1.49 -1.59
CA GLN A 48 7.24 0.36 -2.14
C GLN A 48 7.26 -0.83 -1.17
N ASP A 49 7.62 -0.60 0.09
CA ASP A 49 7.57 -1.60 1.15
C ASP A 49 6.16 -2.15 1.36
N PHE A 50 5.14 -1.31 1.23
CA PHE A 50 3.75 -1.76 1.27
C PHE A 50 3.45 -2.72 0.12
N PHE A 51 3.85 -2.42 -1.11
CA PHE A 51 3.61 -3.30 -2.26
C PHE A 51 4.43 -4.60 -2.19
N VAL A 52 5.67 -4.55 -1.70
CA VAL A 52 6.47 -5.76 -1.45
C VAL A 52 5.75 -6.65 -0.43
N HIS A 53 5.27 -6.08 0.67
CA HIS A 53 4.54 -6.82 1.67
C HIS A 53 3.19 -7.34 1.16
N LEU A 54 2.53 -6.59 0.29
CA LEU A 54 1.29 -7.00 -0.38
C LEU A 54 1.52 -8.20 -1.31
N TRP A 55 2.67 -8.27 -2.00
CA TRP A 55 3.05 -9.41 -2.84
C TRP A 55 3.37 -10.66 -2.02
N ILE A 56 4.07 -10.51 -0.90
CA ILE A 56 4.46 -11.65 -0.05
C ILE A 56 3.25 -12.19 0.71
N GLU A 57 2.49 -11.31 1.36
CA GLU A 57 1.40 -11.66 2.26
C GLU A 57 0.01 -11.52 1.62
N GLY A 58 -0.06 -11.31 0.29
CA GLY A 58 -1.31 -11.09 -0.45
C GLY A 58 -2.35 -12.19 -0.23
N HIS A 59 -1.91 -13.43 -0.07
CA HIS A 59 -2.75 -14.58 0.24
C HIS A 59 -3.57 -14.44 1.53
N ARG A 60 -3.17 -13.56 2.46
CA ARG A 60 -3.87 -13.25 3.71
C ARG A 60 -4.71 -11.98 3.65
N LEU A 61 -4.92 -11.41 2.46
CA LEU A 61 -5.70 -10.18 2.30
C LEU A 61 -7.15 -10.37 2.71
N GLU A 62 -7.53 -9.69 3.78
CA GLU A 62 -8.91 -9.53 4.21
C GLU A 62 -9.37 -8.10 3.93
N ILE A 63 -10.15 -7.93 2.86
CA ILE A 63 -10.74 -6.66 2.47
C ILE A 63 -12.24 -6.74 2.73
N THR A 64 -12.69 -6.02 3.75
CA THR A 64 -14.11 -5.95 4.17
C THR A 64 -14.85 -4.75 3.59
N SER A 65 -14.13 -3.86 2.91
CA SER A 65 -14.67 -2.68 2.23
C SER A 65 -14.27 -2.71 0.75
N SER A 66 -13.65 -1.65 0.23
CA SER A 66 -13.11 -1.61 -1.14
C SER A 66 -11.59 -1.78 -1.13
N LEU A 67 -11.04 -2.26 -2.25
CA LEU A 67 -9.59 -2.36 -2.44
C LEU A 67 -8.94 -1.00 -2.25
N LYS A 68 -9.52 0.05 -2.85
CA LYS A 68 -9.04 1.43 -2.70
C LYS A 68 -8.97 1.85 -1.23
N SER A 69 -10.04 1.66 -0.46
CA SER A 69 -10.06 2.03 0.96
C SER A 69 -8.99 1.29 1.76
N TYR A 70 -8.80 0.00 1.49
CA TYR A 70 -7.74 -0.81 2.10
C TYR A 70 -6.34 -0.27 1.80
N LEU A 71 -6.02 0.04 0.54
CA LEU A 71 -4.71 0.54 0.13
C LEU A 71 -4.38 1.87 0.84
N PHE A 72 -5.30 2.85 0.76
CA PHE A 72 -5.08 4.17 1.36
C PHE A 72 -5.02 4.10 2.89
N ALA A 73 -5.86 3.28 3.53
CA ALA A 73 -5.79 3.08 4.98
C ALA A 73 -4.46 2.45 5.41
N SER A 74 -3.95 1.48 4.64
CA SER A 74 -2.68 0.82 4.91
C SER A 74 -1.50 1.79 4.83
N ILE A 75 -1.48 2.65 3.81
CA ILE A 75 -0.45 3.68 3.66
C ILE A 75 -0.51 4.68 4.81
N ARG A 76 -1.70 5.20 5.16
CA ARG A 76 -1.85 6.09 6.30
C ARG A 76 -1.29 5.47 7.59
N ASN A 77 -1.64 4.21 7.86
CA ASN A 77 -1.19 3.51 9.07
C ASN A 77 0.33 3.34 9.08
N ARG A 78 0.94 2.97 7.94
CA ARG A 78 2.40 2.86 7.79
C ARG A 78 3.10 4.21 8.01
N SER A 79 2.60 5.29 7.41
CA SER A 79 3.14 6.63 7.60
C SER A 79 3.06 7.08 9.06
N ILE A 80 1.93 6.86 9.74
CA ILE A 80 1.79 7.19 11.17
C ILE A 80 2.76 6.37 12.04
N ASN A 81 2.93 5.08 11.74
CA ASN A 81 3.86 4.22 12.47
C ASN A 81 5.31 4.64 12.27
N TYR A 82 5.69 5.01 11.05
CA TYR A 82 7.01 5.58 10.74
C TYR A 82 7.29 6.82 11.59
N LEU A 83 6.34 7.77 11.66
CA LEU A 83 6.48 8.98 12.47
C LEU A 83 6.62 8.68 13.96
N LYS A 84 5.90 7.68 14.49
CA LYS A 84 6.01 7.26 15.88
C LYS A 84 7.39 6.68 16.19
N HIS A 85 7.91 5.80 15.33
CA HIS A 85 9.24 5.22 15.51
C HIS A 85 10.36 6.25 15.43
N ASN A 86 10.25 7.23 14.53
CA ASN A 86 11.25 8.29 14.41
C ASN A 86 11.24 9.30 15.56
N GLN A 87 10.12 9.45 16.28
CA GLN A 87 10.07 10.26 17.49
C GLN A 87 10.78 9.62 18.69
N VAL A 88 10.85 8.29 18.75
CA VAL A 88 11.50 7.54 19.84
C VAL A 88 13.02 7.47 19.66
N LYS A 89 13.54 7.71 18.46
CA LYS A 89 14.98 7.72 18.16
C LYS A 89 15.69 9.06 18.42
N LYS A 90 15.02 10.05 19.02
CA LYS A 90 15.62 11.33 19.43
C LYS A 90 16.11 11.30 20.86
#